data_AF-A0A2N5Z2W9-F1
#
_entry.id   AF-A0A2N5Z2W9-F1
#
_cell.length_a   1.000
_cell.length_b   1.000
_cell.length_c   1.000
_cell.angle_alpha   90.00
_cell.angle_beta   90.00
_cell.angle_gamma   90.00
#
_symmetry.space_group_name_H-M   'P 1'
#
loop_
_entity.id
_entity.type
_entity.pdbx_description
1 polymer ?
#
loop_
_entity_poly.entity_id
_entity_poly.type
_entity_poly.pdbx_seq_one_letter_code
_entity_poly.pdbx_strand_id
1 'polypeptide(L)'
;MFCLSLKENKLKSIGSEDFKQIVFTTDQQLHILSHFNTIDTNYKKQLINQGMKEDDIEKRLQMNGSKFLYSFAENPIRLWSKIVAALDDAKAVFPIHNNKCEIQLTFSKEEYPEGIGLDSLMAVNELNAKYQSEISMQVRGNYTVKTLERVMNPSWLANVILYIDKTNTIILSIFPGKYAPPFPDKNKQTESFFMQNKQFWDQHVMLTKKT
;
A
#
# COMPACT_ATOMS: atom_id res chain seq x y z
N MET A 1 -9.74 -43.23 26.51
CA MET A 1 -8.46 -42.59 26.16
C MET A 1 -8.67 -41.85 24.84
N PHE A 2 -9.07 -40.58 24.91
CA PHE A 2 -9.34 -39.76 23.73
C PHE A 2 -8.04 -39.14 23.23
N CYS A 3 -7.54 -39.66 22.11
CA CYS A 3 -6.40 -39.06 21.42
C CYS A 3 -6.95 -37.93 20.53
N LEU A 4 -6.97 -36.70 21.07
CA LEU A 4 -7.18 -35.50 20.28
C LEU A 4 -5.94 -35.29 19.41
N SER A 5 -6.02 -35.74 18.15
CA SER A 5 -5.08 -35.33 17.11
C SER A 5 -5.19 -33.82 16.95
N LEU A 6 -4.26 -33.09 17.57
CA LEU A 6 -3.91 -31.73 17.21
C LEU A 6 -3.42 -31.79 15.76
N LYS A 7 -4.32 -31.55 14.80
CA LYS A 7 -3.91 -31.17 13.45
C LYS A 7 -3.05 -29.93 13.59
N GLU A 8 -1.75 -30.08 13.41
CA GLU A 8 -0.83 -28.96 13.20
C GLU A 8 -1.40 -28.10 12.08
N ASN A 9 -2.02 -26.97 12.45
CA ASN A 9 -2.32 -25.91 11.51
C ASN A 9 -0.97 -25.34 11.08
N LYS A 10 -0.32 -25.96 10.08
CA LYS A 10 0.77 -25.32 9.36
C LYS A 10 0.22 -23.99 8.86
N LEU A 11 0.71 -22.90 9.43
CA LEU A 11 0.48 -21.56 8.91
C LEU A 11 0.85 -21.60 7.42
N LYS A 12 -0.12 -21.29 6.56
CA LYS A 12 0.17 -21.15 5.14
C LYS A 12 1.16 -20.00 4.98
N SER A 13 2.10 -20.17 4.07
CA SER A 13 3.11 -19.16 3.81
C SER A 13 3.44 -19.10 2.32
N ILE A 14 4.02 -17.98 1.89
CA ILE A 14 4.49 -17.75 0.53
C ILE A 14 6.00 -17.46 0.56
N GLY A 15 6.75 -18.04 -0.36
CA GLY A 15 8.20 -17.89 -0.49
C GLY A 15 8.62 -17.02 -1.69
N SER A 16 9.92 -16.78 -1.83
CA SER A 16 10.47 -15.86 -2.85
C SER A 16 10.13 -16.24 -4.30
N GLU A 17 10.19 -17.54 -4.61
CA GLU A 17 9.90 -18.05 -5.95
C GLU A 17 8.43 -17.89 -6.36
N ASP A 18 7.51 -17.90 -5.40
CA ASP A 18 6.08 -17.72 -5.68
C ASP A 18 5.80 -16.31 -6.22
N PHE A 19 6.55 -15.30 -5.79
CA PHE A 19 6.35 -13.92 -6.23
C PHE A 19 6.70 -13.70 -7.70
N LYS A 20 7.66 -14.46 -8.25
CA LYS A 20 8.08 -14.39 -9.65
C LYS A 20 6.96 -14.86 -10.61
N GLN A 21 6.00 -15.63 -10.10
CA GLN A 21 4.89 -16.18 -10.88
C GLN A 21 3.62 -15.33 -10.80
N ILE A 22 3.59 -14.28 -9.97
CA ILE A 22 2.41 -13.43 -9.81
C ILE A 22 2.24 -12.56 -11.06
N VAL A 23 1.09 -12.72 -11.71
CA VAL A 23 0.69 -11.87 -12.83
C VAL A 23 0.15 -10.54 -12.29
N PHE A 24 0.88 -9.47 -12.57
CA PHE A 24 0.45 -8.12 -12.21
C PHE A 24 -0.49 -7.56 -13.28
N THR A 25 -1.81 -7.76 -13.11
CA THR A 25 -2.81 -7.44 -14.14
C THR A 25 -3.00 -5.93 -14.32
N THR A 26 -3.51 -5.50 -15.47
CA THR A 26 -3.78 -4.06 -15.75
C THR A 26 -4.69 -3.43 -14.68
N ASP A 27 -5.72 -4.12 -14.20
CA ASP A 27 -6.61 -3.62 -13.15
C ASP A 27 -5.88 -3.35 -11.83
N GLN A 28 -4.97 -4.26 -11.44
CA GLN A 28 -4.15 -4.09 -10.25
C GLN A 28 -3.16 -2.93 -10.43
N GLN A 29 -2.53 -2.83 -11.61
CA GLN A 29 -1.62 -1.74 -11.93
C GLN A 29 -2.35 -0.38 -11.86
N LEU A 30 -3.57 -0.30 -12.40
CA LEU A 30 -4.43 0.88 -12.30
C LEU A 30 -4.77 1.21 -10.85
N HIS A 31 -5.08 0.22 -10.00
CA HIS A 31 -5.32 0.47 -8.57
C HIS A 31 -4.12 1.17 -7.92
N ILE A 32 -2.91 0.70 -8.24
CA ILE A 32 -1.66 1.17 -7.67
C ILE A 32 -1.24 2.56 -8.20
N LEU A 33 -1.78 3.05 -9.31
CA LEU A 33 -1.53 4.43 -9.77
C LEU A 33 -1.89 5.51 -8.74
N SER A 34 -2.79 5.20 -7.80
CA SER A 34 -3.07 6.09 -6.67
C SER A 34 -1.86 6.34 -5.75
N HIS A 35 -0.80 5.54 -5.88
CA HIS A 35 0.47 5.68 -5.18
C HIS A 35 1.59 6.24 -6.06
N PHE A 36 1.27 6.84 -7.21
CA PHE A 36 2.20 7.55 -8.07
C PHE A 36 1.77 9.02 -8.20
N ASN A 37 2.75 9.92 -8.33
CA ASN A 37 2.49 11.33 -8.70
C ASN A 37 2.44 11.51 -10.22
N THR A 38 3.27 10.75 -10.92
CA THR A 38 3.36 10.70 -12.37
C THR A 38 3.85 9.31 -12.77
N ILE A 39 3.65 8.97 -14.04
CA ILE A 39 4.13 7.73 -14.65
C ILE A 39 4.85 8.06 -15.95
N ASP A 40 5.75 7.17 -16.39
CA ASP A 40 6.45 7.41 -17.65
C ASP A 40 5.48 7.48 -18.84
N THR A 41 5.88 8.25 -19.86
CA THR A 41 5.03 8.56 -21.01
C THR A 41 4.71 7.32 -21.85
N ASN A 42 5.62 6.35 -21.94
CA ASN A 42 5.42 5.16 -22.75
C ASN A 42 4.39 4.24 -22.09
N TYR A 43 4.47 4.07 -20.78
CA TYR A 43 3.51 3.31 -20.00
C TYR A 43 2.12 3.96 -20.02
N LYS A 44 2.04 5.30 -19.88
CA LYS A 44 0.77 6.02 -20.05
C LYS A 44 0.14 5.76 -21.42
N LYS A 45 0.92 5.81 -22.50
CA LYS A 45 0.45 5.47 -23.87
C LYS A 45 -0.01 4.02 -23.98
N GLN A 46 0.69 3.08 -23.34
CA GLN A 46 0.27 1.67 -23.32
C GLN A 46 -1.09 1.49 -22.67
N LEU A 47 -1.36 2.14 -21.53
CA LEU A 47 -2.67 2.10 -20.87
C LEU A 47 -3.77 2.66 -21.78
N ILE A 48 -3.52 3.79 -22.44
CA ILE A 48 -4.48 4.40 -23.37
C ILE A 48 -4.75 3.46 -24.56
N ASN A 49 -3.72 2.84 -25.13
CA ASN A 49 -3.87 1.86 -26.21
C ASN A 49 -4.63 0.60 -25.78
N GLN A 50 -4.65 0.28 -24.48
CA GLN A 50 -5.46 -0.80 -23.90
C GLN A 50 -6.92 -0.37 -23.62
N GLY A 51 -7.31 0.85 -24.01
CA GLY A 51 -8.68 1.37 -23.87
C GLY A 51 -8.93 2.17 -22.60
N MET A 52 -7.90 2.46 -21.80
CA MET A 52 -8.04 3.29 -20.60
C MET A 52 -8.21 4.76 -20.96
N LYS A 53 -9.17 5.42 -20.33
CA LYS A 53 -9.36 6.86 -20.51
C LYS A 53 -8.28 7.64 -19.76
N GLU A 54 -7.73 8.65 -20.41
CA GLU A 54 -6.71 9.52 -19.82
C GLU A 54 -7.20 10.18 -18.52
N ASP A 55 -8.43 10.69 -18.50
CA ASP A 55 -9.04 11.27 -17.30
C ASP A 55 -9.06 10.30 -16.10
N ASP A 56 -9.27 9.00 -16.34
CA ASP A 56 -9.31 8.00 -15.28
C ASP A 56 -7.91 7.68 -14.74
N ILE A 57 -6.88 7.77 -15.60
CA ILE A 57 -5.47 7.68 -15.19
C ILE A 57 -5.12 8.90 -14.32
N GLU A 58 -5.42 10.11 -14.80
CA GLU A 58 -5.09 11.36 -14.10
C GLU A 58 -5.81 11.46 -12.75
N LYS A 59 -7.10 11.11 -12.69
CA LYS A 59 -7.85 11.06 -11.42
C LYS A 59 -7.15 10.19 -10.38
N ARG A 60 -6.59 9.04 -10.78
CA ARG A 60 -5.88 8.15 -9.87
C ARG A 60 -4.56 8.75 -9.40
N LEU A 61 -3.77 9.31 -10.32
CA LEU A 61 -2.51 9.99 -9.98
C LEU A 61 -2.72 11.15 -9.00
N GLN A 62 -3.85 11.86 -9.13
CA GLN A 62 -4.21 12.99 -8.26
C GLN A 62 -4.74 12.59 -6.87
N MET A 63 -5.03 11.31 -6.61
CA MET A 63 -5.51 10.87 -5.29
C MET A 63 -4.44 11.13 -4.23
N ASN A 64 -4.78 11.81 -3.12
CA ASN A 64 -3.82 11.95 -2.01
C ASN A 64 -3.59 10.60 -1.34
N GLY A 65 -2.37 10.42 -0.83
CA GLY A 65 -1.90 9.22 -0.15
C GLY A 65 -0.38 9.15 -0.26
N SER A 66 0.22 8.10 0.30
CA SER A 66 1.66 7.86 0.14
C SER A 66 2.00 7.62 -1.32
N LYS A 67 3.09 8.21 -1.80
CA LYS A 67 3.48 8.23 -3.22
C LYS A 67 4.89 7.73 -3.41
N PHE A 68 5.13 6.82 -4.36
CA PHE A 68 6.48 6.46 -4.77
C PHE A 68 7.16 7.64 -5.45
N LEU A 69 8.47 7.78 -5.25
CA LEU A 69 9.27 8.73 -5.99
C LEU A 69 9.51 8.18 -7.40
N TYR A 70 9.45 9.06 -8.40
CA TYR A 70 9.71 8.68 -9.79
C TYR A 70 11.12 8.09 -9.97
N SER A 71 12.10 8.62 -9.22
CA SER A 71 13.47 8.10 -9.17
C SER A 71 13.59 6.67 -8.66
N PHE A 72 12.63 6.21 -7.86
CA PHE A 72 12.56 4.82 -7.40
C PHE A 72 11.83 3.93 -8.41
N ALA A 73 10.64 4.33 -8.86
CA ALA A 73 9.88 3.59 -9.86
C ALA A 73 9.06 4.53 -10.74
N GLU A 74 9.20 4.36 -12.05
CA GLU A 74 8.55 5.20 -13.06
C GLU A 74 7.12 4.75 -13.39
N ASN A 75 6.80 3.48 -13.10
CA ASN A 75 5.50 2.88 -13.35
C ASN A 75 5.30 1.62 -12.47
N PRO A 76 4.07 1.06 -12.38
CA PRO A 76 3.78 -0.14 -11.60
C PRO A 76 4.63 -1.37 -11.99
N ILE A 77 4.91 -1.60 -13.26
CA ILE A 77 5.69 -2.77 -13.71
C ILE A 77 7.14 -2.70 -13.18
N ARG A 78 7.76 -1.52 -13.26
CA ARG A 78 9.10 -1.27 -12.72
C ARG A 78 9.14 -1.38 -11.21
N LEU A 79 8.11 -0.86 -10.52
CA LEU A 79 7.93 -1.03 -9.09
C LEU A 79 7.90 -2.52 -8.72
N TRP A 80 7.04 -3.31 -9.37
CA TRP A 80 6.91 -4.73 -9.06
C TRP A 80 8.22 -5.50 -9.29
N SER A 81 8.95 -5.17 -10.36
CA SER A 81 10.26 -5.79 -10.63
C SER A 81 11.25 -5.55 -9.49
N LYS A 82 11.30 -4.33 -8.94
CA LYS A 82 12.15 -4.00 -7.77
C LYS A 82 11.69 -4.72 -6.50
N ILE A 83 10.38 -4.81 -6.29
CA ILE A 83 9.79 -5.52 -5.14
C ILE A 83 10.12 -7.01 -5.19
N VAL A 84 9.97 -7.66 -6.34
CA VAL A 84 10.32 -9.08 -6.52
C VAL A 84 11.80 -9.32 -6.27
N ALA A 85 12.69 -8.46 -6.77
CA ALA A 85 14.12 -8.56 -6.48
C ALA A 85 14.42 -8.47 -4.97
N ALA A 86 13.83 -7.49 -4.28
CA ALA A 86 14.00 -7.34 -2.84
C ALA A 86 13.43 -8.52 -2.03
N LEU A 87 12.33 -9.12 -2.47
CA LEU A 87 11.76 -10.33 -1.86
C LEU A 87 12.67 -11.55 -2.07
N ASP A 88 13.31 -11.65 -3.23
CA ASP A 88 14.25 -12.72 -3.55
C ASP A 88 15.53 -12.61 -2.70
N ASP A 89 16.07 -11.40 -2.56
CA ASP A 89 17.24 -11.12 -1.72
C ASP A 89 16.98 -11.43 -0.25
N ALA A 90 15.78 -11.12 0.23
CA ALA A 90 15.38 -11.40 1.61
C ALA A 90 15.30 -12.90 1.92
N LYS A 91 15.08 -13.76 0.91
CA LYS A 91 14.85 -15.23 1.04
C LYS A 91 13.85 -15.58 2.14
N ALA A 92 12.91 -14.69 2.41
CA ALA A 92 12.01 -14.77 3.55
C ALA A 92 10.74 -15.53 3.18
N VAL A 93 10.13 -16.13 4.20
CA VAL A 93 8.85 -16.81 4.10
C VAL A 93 7.82 -15.98 4.85
N PHE A 94 6.75 -15.60 4.17
CA PHE A 94 5.77 -14.66 4.72
C PHE A 94 4.50 -15.38 5.14
N PRO A 95 3.97 -15.10 6.35
CA PRO A 95 2.77 -15.76 6.84
C PRO A 95 1.53 -15.28 6.09
N ILE A 96 0.56 -16.18 5.95
CA ILE A 96 -0.74 -15.90 5.35
C ILE A 96 -1.80 -16.02 6.44
N HIS A 97 -2.59 -14.96 6.62
CA HIS A 97 -3.69 -14.89 7.57
C HIS A 97 -4.98 -14.55 6.84
N ASN A 98 -6.01 -15.41 6.92
CA ASN A 98 -7.29 -15.24 6.25
C ASN A 98 -7.17 -14.91 4.75
N ASN A 99 -6.36 -15.69 4.02
CA ASN A 99 -6.04 -15.47 2.61
C ASN A 99 -5.37 -14.12 2.31
N LYS A 100 -4.84 -13.42 3.31
CA LYS A 100 -4.11 -12.16 3.14
C LYS A 100 -2.66 -12.34 3.56
N CYS A 101 -1.73 -11.81 2.77
CA CYS A 101 -0.33 -11.70 3.13
C CYS A 101 0.06 -10.22 3.08
N GLU A 102 0.64 -9.72 4.17
CA GLU A 102 1.11 -8.35 4.29
C GLU A 102 2.61 -8.38 4.47
N ILE A 103 3.33 -7.73 3.55
CA ILE A 103 4.78 -7.74 3.52
C ILE A 103 5.27 -6.31 3.59
N GLN A 104 6.21 -6.05 4.49
CA GLN A 104 6.92 -4.78 4.55
C GLN A 104 8.39 -4.99 4.18
N LEU A 105 8.84 -4.25 3.18
CA LEU A 105 10.21 -4.23 2.71
C LEU A 105 10.87 -2.93 3.13
N THR A 106 12.13 -3.01 3.54
CA THR A 106 12.97 -1.85 3.83
C THR A 106 14.07 -1.76 2.78
N PHE A 107 14.23 -0.57 2.19
CA PHE A 107 15.26 -0.30 1.18
C PHE A 107 16.42 0.51 1.78
N SER A 108 17.62 0.33 1.23
CA SER A 108 18.84 0.99 1.71
C SER A 108 18.76 2.51 1.54
N LYS A 109 19.28 3.25 2.54
CA LYS A 109 19.42 4.71 2.45
C LYS A 109 20.60 5.11 1.58
N GLU A 110 21.60 4.26 1.48
CA GLU A 110 22.78 4.46 0.65
C GLU A 110 22.43 4.35 -0.84
N GLU A 111 21.59 3.37 -1.22
CA GLU A 111 21.12 3.21 -2.61
C GLU A 111 20.04 4.24 -2.98
N TYR A 112 19.18 4.60 -2.02
CA TYR A 112 18.07 5.55 -2.22
C TYR A 112 18.18 6.75 -1.26
N PRO A 113 19.13 7.68 -1.46
CA PRO A 113 19.38 8.77 -0.52
C PRO A 113 18.18 9.71 -0.30
N GLU A 114 17.30 9.83 -1.29
CA GLU A 114 16.08 10.65 -1.23
C GLU A 114 14.85 9.87 -0.71
N GLY A 115 15.01 8.58 -0.42
CA GLY A 115 13.90 7.66 -0.15
C GLY A 115 13.40 6.96 -1.42
N ILE A 116 12.47 6.02 -1.22
CA ILE A 116 11.75 5.33 -2.29
C ILE A 116 10.37 5.98 -2.56
N GLY A 117 9.89 6.79 -1.61
CA GLY A 117 8.56 7.36 -1.62
C GLY A 117 8.37 8.39 -0.52
N LEU A 118 7.15 8.93 -0.47
CA LEU A 118 6.69 9.87 0.54
C LEU A 118 5.60 9.21 1.38
N ASP A 119 5.73 9.31 2.69
CA ASP A 119 4.74 8.83 3.66
C ASP A 119 3.70 9.91 3.93
N SER A 120 2.43 9.58 3.67
CA SER A 120 1.30 10.46 3.95
C SER A 120 0.68 10.24 5.32
N LEU A 121 1.26 9.41 6.20
CA LEU A 121 0.70 9.16 7.54
C LEU A 121 1.55 9.78 8.64
N MET A 122 0.86 10.39 9.60
CA MET A 122 1.47 10.90 10.82
C MET A 122 0.55 10.62 12.00
N ALA A 123 1.11 10.23 13.15
CA ALA A 123 0.32 10.04 14.34
C ALA A 123 -0.03 11.42 14.94
N VAL A 124 -1.26 11.59 15.42
CA VAL A 124 -1.74 12.88 15.95
C VAL A 124 -0.91 13.33 17.16
N ASN A 125 -0.42 12.39 17.97
CA ASN A 125 0.43 12.67 19.12
C ASN A 125 1.87 13.11 18.75
N GLU A 126 2.30 12.90 17.51
CA GLU A 126 3.58 13.41 16.99
C GLU A 126 3.48 14.88 16.53
N LEU A 127 2.26 15.43 16.46
CA LEU A 127 2.01 16.81 16.07
C LEU A 127 2.11 17.76 17.26
N ASN A 128 2.73 18.92 17.05
CA ASN A 128 2.65 20.01 18.02
C ASN A 128 1.25 20.66 18.03
N ALA A 129 0.99 21.48 19.05
CA ALA A 129 -0.32 22.10 19.25
C ALA A 129 -0.79 22.94 18.04
N LYS A 130 0.14 23.62 17.35
CA LYS A 130 -0.16 24.39 16.13
C LYS A 130 -0.75 23.49 15.06
N TYR A 131 -0.04 22.42 14.69
CA TYR A 131 -0.50 21.53 13.62
C TYR A 131 -1.75 20.72 13.99
N GLN A 132 -1.94 20.40 15.27
CA GLN A 132 -3.19 19.78 15.72
C GLN A 132 -4.41 20.67 15.47
N SER A 133 -4.27 22.00 15.63
CA SER A 133 -5.36 22.95 15.36
C SER A 133 -5.68 23.15 13.88
N GLU A 134 -4.78 22.73 12.99
CA GLU A 134 -4.92 22.83 11.53
C GLU A 134 -5.53 21.55 10.90
N ILE A 135 -5.81 20.52 11.71
CA ILE A 135 -6.42 19.28 11.24
C ILE A 135 -7.84 19.56 10.71
N SER A 136 -8.09 19.12 9.49
CA SER A 136 -9.40 19.13 8.85
C SER A 136 -9.97 17.71 8.74
N MET A 137 -11.27 17.61 8.42
CA MET A 137 -11.92 16.33 8.17
C MET A 137 -12.32 16.24 6.69
N GLN A 138 -12.00 15.13 6.04
CA GLN A 138 -12.38 14.88 4.64
C GLN A 138 -13.07 13.52 4.51
N VAL A 139 -14.10 13.47 3.67
CA VAL A 139 -14.78 12.22 3.33
C VAL A 139 -13.97 11.48 2.25
N ARG A 140 -13.65 10.21 2.50
CA ARG A 140 -12.99 9.30 1.55
C ARG A 140 -13.77 8.00 1.47
N GLY A 141 -14.48 7.82 0.36
CA GLY A 141 -15.45 6.74 0.23
C GLY A 141 -16.56 6.90 1.27
N ASN A 142 -16.73 5.90 2.13
CA ASN A 142 -17.76 5.89 3.18
C ASN A 142 -17.22 6.27 4.57
N TYR A 143 -15.98 6.78 4.66
CA TYR A 143 -15.34 7.10 5.93
C TYR A 143 -14.82 8.54 5.97
N THR A 144 -14.85 9.17 7.15
CA THR A 144 -14.29 10.52 7.35
C THR A 144 -12.92 10.40 7.98
N VAL A 145 -11.89 10.94 7.32
CA VAL A 145 -10.51 10.90 7.77
C VAL A 145 -10.04 12.28 8.21
N LYS A 146 -9.11 12.29 9.18
CA LYS A 146 -8.35 13.50 9.53
C LYS A 146 -7.33 13.79 8.42
N THR A 147 -7.25 15.04 8.00
CA THR A 147 -6.28 15.52 7.00
C THR A 147 -5.51 16.73 7.51
N LEU A 148 -4.26 16.88 7.07
CA LEU A 148 -3.40 18.02 7.39
C LEU A 148 -2.56 18.38 6.16
N GLU A 149 -2.62 19.63 5.73
CA GLU A 149 -1.78 20.13 4.64
C GLU A 149 -0.34 20.32 5.13
N ARG A 150 0.56 19.44 4.69
CA ARG A 150 1.95 19.46 5.11
C ARG A 150 2.84 18.76 4.09
N VAL A 151 4.12 19.14 4.08
CA VAL A 151 5.14 18.37 3.37
C VAL A 151 5.21 16.95 3.96
N MET A 152 5.12 15.96 3.08
CA MET A 152 5.24 14.54 3.43
C MET A 152 6.70 14.16 3.70
N ASN A 153 6.90 13.17 4.57
CA ASN A 153 8.25 12.70 4.92
C ASN A 153 8.75 11.68 3.87
N PRO A 154 10.04 11.70 3.49
CA PRO A 154 10.65 10.60 2.76
C PRO A 154 10.51 9.28 3.52
N SER A 155 10.33 8.19 2.77
CA SER A 155 10.23 6.83 3.30
C SER A 155 11.12 5.88 2.52
N TRP A 156 11.58 4.85 3.23
CA TRP A 156 12.34 3.71 2.71
C TRP A 156 11.57 2.39 2.89
N LEU A 157 10.29 2.48 3.28
CA LEU A 157 9.42 1.34 3.49
C LEU A 157 8.48 1.18 2.31
N ALA A 158 8.32 -0.05 1.82
CA ALA A 158 7.26 -0.42 0.89
C ALA A 158 6.40 -1.51 1.52
N ASN A 159 5.08 -1.35 1.44
CA ASN A 159 4.12 -2.36 1.87
C ASN A 159 3.52 -3.02 0.63
N VAL A 160 3.49 -4.35 0.63
CA VAL A 160 2.90 -5.18 -0.43
C VAL A 160 1.79 -5.99 0.21
N ILE A 161 0.58 -5.85 -0.32
CA ILE A 161 -0.61 -6.53 0.19
C ILE A 161 -1.09 -7.51 -0.87
N LEU A 162 -1.11 -8.79 -0.52
CA LEU A 162 -1.53 -9.87 -1.40
C LEU A 162 -2.79 -10.55 -0.86
N TYR A 163 -3.63 -10.98 -1.79
CA TYR A 163 -4.66 -11.99 -1.54
C TYR A 163 -4.19 -13.32 -2.13
N ILE A 164 -4.25 -14.38 -1.33
CA ILE A 164 -3.78 -15.71 -1.69
C ILE A 164 -4.87 -16.73 -1.36
N ASP A 165 -5.43 -17.37 -2.38
CA ASP A 165 -6.31 -18.53 -2.22
C ASP A 165 -5.63 -19.83 -2.71
N LYS A 166 -6.41 -20.86 -3.02
CA LYS A 166 -5.87 -22.16 -3.46
C LYS A 166 -5.29 -22.11 -4.88
N THR A 167 -5.75 -21.18 -5.71
CA THR A 167 -5.49 -21.16 -7.15
C THR A 167 -4.86 -19.86 -7.62
N ASN A 168 -5.00 -18.78 -6.86
CA ASN A 168 -4.59 -17.44 -7.27
C ASN A 168 -3.83 -16.72 -6.18
N THR A 169 -2.82 -15.98 -6.61
CA THR A 169 -2.17 -14.93 -5.82
C THR A 169 -2.36 -13.60 -6.55
N ILE A 170 -2.95 -12.62 -5.85
CA ILE A 170 -3.40 -11.35 -6.41
C ILE A 170 -2.75 -10.22 -5.62
N ILE A 171 -2.19 -9.24 -6.33
CA ILE A 171 -1.71 -8.00 -5.73
C ILE A 171 -2.93 -7.12 -5.43
N LEU A 172 -3.22 -6.91 -4.14
CA LEU A 172 -4.29 -6.01 -3.70
C LEU A 172 -3.83 -4.56 -3.73
N SER A 173 -2.62 -4.27 -3.22
CA SER A 173 -2.06 -2.92 -3.22
C SER A 173 -0.56 -2.95 -2.94
N ILE A 174 0.14 -1.91 -3.41
CA ILE A 174 1.56 -1.65 -3.11
C ILE A 174 1.70 -0.15 -2.88
N PHE A 175 2.29 0.25 -1.75
CA PHE A 175 2.44 1.66 -1.38
C PHE A 175 3.66 1.91 -0.47
N PRO A 176 4.29 3.09 -0.54
CA PRO A 176 5.40 3.42 0.35
C PRO A 176 4.90 3.96 1.70
N GLY A 177 5.80 4.07 2.68
CA GLY A 177 5.48 4.67 3.98
C GLY A 177 5.08 3.67 5.05
N LYS A 178 4.61 4.20 6.18
CA LYS A 178 4.00 3.39 7.24
C LYS A 178 2.76 2.66 6.70
N TYR A 179 2.51 1.45 7.22
CA TYR A 179 1.32 0.69 6.84
C TYR A 179 0.05 1.47 7.21
N ALA A 180 -0.84 1.64 6.22
CA ALA A 180 -2.17 2.18 6.38
C ALA A 180 -3.19 1.03 6.29
N PRO A 181 -3.92 0.67 7.36
CA PRO A 181 -5.01 -0.29 7.24
C PRO A 181 -6.14 0.30 6.38
N PRO A 182 -7.01 -0.55 5.81
CA PRO A 182 -8.17 -0.09 5.06
C PRO A 182 -9.04 0.88 5.87
N PHE A 183 -9.75 1.78 5.19
CA PHE A 183 -10.74 2.61 5.88
C PHE A 183 -11.81 1.72 6.55
N PRO A 184 -12.32 2.12 7.73
CA PRO A 184 -13.38 1.39 8.41
C PRO A 184 -14.66 1.40 7.57
N ASP A 185 -15.18 0.21 7.27
CA ASP A 185 -16.42 0.02 6.49
C ASP A 185 -17.24 -1.13 7.09
N LYS A 186 -18.32 -0.78 7.80
CA LYS A 186 -19.22 -1.73 8.49
C LYS A 186 -19.89 -2.72 7.54
N ASN A 187 -19.99 -2.39 6.25
CA ASN A 187 -20.63 -3.26 5.26
C ASN A 187 -19.69 -4.34 4.71
N LYS A 188 -18.37 -4.17 4.90
CA LYS A 188 -17.33 -5.03 4.31
C LYS A 188 -16.42 -5.70 5.32
N GLN A 189 -16.47 -5.28 6.58
CA GLN A 189 -15.58 -5.74 7.64
C GLN A 189 -16.38 -6.37 8.78
N THR A 190 -15.82 -7.40 9.39
CA THR A 190 -16.31 -7.87 10.70
C THR A 190 -16.15 -6.75 11.74
N GLU A 191 -16.98 -6.75 12.78
CA GLU A 191 -16.92 -5.74 13.86
C GLU A 191 -15.51 -5.55 14.45
N SER A 192 -14.78 -6.64 14.69
CA SER A 192 -13.40 -6.58 15.23
C SER A 192 -12.44 -5.82 14.30
N PHE A 193 -12.39 -6.19 13.01
CA PHE A 193 -11.59 -5.50 12.00
C PHE A 193 -12.01 -4.04 11.81
N PHE A 194 -13.32 -3.76 11.83
CA PHE A 194 -13.84 -2.39 11.75
C PHE A 194 -13.29 -1.54 12.90
N MET A 195 -13.38 -2.04 14.13
CA MET A 195 -12.93 -1.33 15.33
C MET A 195 -11.41 -1.12 15.36
N GLN A 196 -10.62 -2.12 14.95
CA GLN A 196 -9.17 -1.99 14.85
C GLN A 196 -8.77 -0.92 13.83
N ASN A 197 -9.36 -0.95 12.63
CA ASN A 197 -9.11 0.06 11.60
C ASN A 197 -9.55 1.44 12.08
N LYS A 198 -10.70 1.54 12.76
CA LYS A 198 -11.21 2.80 13.29
C LYS A 198 -10.25 3.38 14.33
N GLN A 199 -9.79 2.57 15.27
CA GLN A 199 -8.82 2.99 16.28
C GLN A 199 -7.54 3.54 15.64
N PHE A 200 -7.04 2.88 14.59
CA PHE A 200 -5.90 3.39 13.83
C PHE A 200 -6.20 4.78 13.26
N TRP A 201 -7.28 4.93 12.49
CA TRP A 201 -7.63 6.18 11.81
C TRP A 201 -8.04 7.31 12.76
N ASP A 202 -8.51 7.00 13.98
CA ASP A 202 -8.76 7.99 15.02
C ASP A 202 -7.46 8.59 15.57
N GLN A 203 -6.34 7.87 15.49
CA GLN A 203 -5.04 8.26 16.04
C GLN A 203 -4.09 8.83 14.98
N HIS A 204 -4.43 8.76 13.70
CA HIS A 204 -3.58 9.18 12.59
C HIS A 204 -4.24 10.27 11.75
N VAL A 205 -3.40 11.08 11.10
CA VAL A 205 -3.80 12.07 10.10
C VAL A 205 -3.17 11.72 8.76
N MET A 206 -3.93 11.92 7.69
CA MET A 206 -3.40 11.87 6.32
C MET A 206 -2.82 13.24 5.94
N LEU A 207 -1.53 13.26 5.63
CA LEU A 207 -0.87 14.43 5.07
C LEU A 207 -1.33 14.61 3.63
N THR A 208 -1.78 15.81 3.30
CA THR A 208 -2.11 16.21 1.93
C THR A 208 -1.07 17.20 1.43
N LYS A 209 -0.81 17.16 0.12
CA LYS A 209 0.15 18.07 -0.50
C LYS A 209 -0.29 19.50 -0.23
N LYS A 210 0.59 20.29 0.40
CA LYS A 210 0.40 21.73 0.55
C LYS A 210 0.48 22.35 -0.84
N THR A 211 -0.61 22.98 -1.29
CA THR A 211 -0.65 23.77 -2.53
C THR A 211 0.15 25.07 -2.39
#